data_AF-A0A8X6GR26-F1
#
_entry.id   AF-A0A8X6GR26-F1
#
_cell.length_a   1.000
_cell.length_b   1.000
_cell.length_c   1.000
_cell.angle_alpha   90.00
_cell.angle_beta   90.00
_cell.angle_gamma   90.00
#
_symmetry.space_group_name_H-M   'P 1'
#
loop_
_entity.id
_entity.type
_entity.pdbx_description
1 polymer ?
#
loop_
_entity_poly.entity_id
_entity_poly.type
_entity_poly.pdbx_seq_one_letter_code
_entity_poly.pdbx_strand_id
1 'polypeptide(L)'
;MSSSKGYAWNAKLGHPSDLDWGLPAPHTTPKIEEEESSWNCGNAKKRRQLVERFAQTSSVHGTHFICSKKNTSRLIKFLYRLLFVVCILSVISNVTILLLEAFDKESTFINSINKDIELGKEEDPEYFPDYPRITLCRKPFFKPEFNKSYSELVEYSYLALGYPFIPFSPEEVSLIVEISAGESNLSAPASEFLKYLEDMDKEYQKLKNSTENFNLREFVYENSVRCDDFFLYCIALVFPLNCCDIFRPVLTSMGLCYALRDHGDILQLIRQSPIEFSVIIDLVSPPHLNRSTEEGFNVFLTDPKEEALLFQPSEGQKIVPGLVTTVNVQLVKTERNALHRPWHGLTENCPRFPFGGDPPEQRTQRYTHRICDTFSFFHILRNACNCESIFFPVMLSSQAPLKPNLFFHLRILQSWKVPQERGGISMQSRKTTLILSRI
;
A
#
# COMPACT_ATOMS: atom_id res chain seq x y z
N MET A 1 -32.76 -29.46 -3.25
CA MET A 1 -32.33 -30.87 -3.05
C MET A 1 -30.92 -31.03 -3.59
N SER A 2 -29.95 -31.14 -2.68
CA SER A 2 -28.58 -31.70 -2.82
C SER A 2 -27.79 -31.14 -1.64
N SER A 3 -27.87 -31.82 -0.48
CA SER A 3 -27.15 -31.40 0.72
C SER A 3 -25.72 -31.95 0.66
N SER A 4 -24.76 -31.07 0.39
CA SER A 4 -23.34 -31.36 0.58
C SER A 4 -23.06 -31.42 2.09
N LYS A 5 -22.82 -32.62 2.62
CA LYS A 5 -22.36 -32.83 4.00
C LYS A 5 -20.89 -32.44 4.09
N GLY A 6 -20.63 -31.22 4.55
CA GLY A 6 -19.30 -30.81 5.00
C GLY A 6 -18.94 -31.54 6.29
N TYR A 7 -17.88 -32.35 6.26
CA TYR A 7 -17.30 -32.93 7.45
C TYR A 7 -16.59 -31.83 8.25
N ALA A 8 -17.20 -31.41 9.35
CA ALA A 8 -16.58 -30.56 10.35
C ALA A 8 -15.51 -31.36 11.11
N TRP A 9 -14.24 -31.10 10.81
CA TRP A 9 -13.13 -31.50 11.68
C TRP A 9 -13.08 -30.54 12.86
N ASN A 10 -13.82 -30.86 13.93
CA ASN A 10 -13.62 -30.25 15.24
C ASN A 10 -12.31 -30.77 15.84
N ALA A 11 -11.18 -30.20 15.40
CA ALA A 11 -9.93 -30.32 16.12
C ALA A 11 -9.99 -29.38 17.33
N LYS A 12 -10.52 -29.89 18.45
CA LYS A 12 -10.37 -29.27 19.76
C LYS A 12 -8.88 -29.41 20.13
N LEU A 13 -8.06 -28.45 19.70
CA LEU A 13 -6.68 -28.33 20.13
C LEU A 13 -6.71 -27.97 21.62
N GLY A 14 -6.57 -29.00 22.45
CA GLY A 14 -6.36 -28.84 23.88
C GLY A 14 -5.11 -28.00 24.12
N HIS A 15 -5.22 -27.04 25.03
CA HIS A 15 -4.10 -26.24 25.51
C HIS A 15 -3.02 -27.19 26.08
N PRO A 16 -1.71 -26.95 25.89
CA PRO A 16 -0.64 -27.83 26.39
C PRO A 16 -0.56 -27.93 27.92
N SER A 17 -1.46 -27.28 28.65
CA SER A 17 -1.51 -27.15 30.10
C SER A 17 -2.16 -28.34 30.82
N ASP A 18 -2.92 -29.18 30.11
CA ASP A 18 -3.78 -30.21 30.73
C ASP A 18 -3.23 -31.65 30.61
N LEU A 19 -1.97 -31.83 30.17
CA LEU A 19 -1.28 -33.11 30.26
C LEU A 19 -0.69 -33.28 31.67
N ASP A 20 -1.56 -33.65 32.60
CA ASP A 20 -1.20 -34.13 33.93
C ASP A 20 -0.50 -35.49 33.79
N TRP A 21 0.84 -35.46 33.70
CA TRP A 21 1.68 -36.65 33.75
C TRP A 21 1.67 -37.18 35.19
N GLY A 22 0.61 -37.90 35.54
CA GLY A 22 0.50 -38.65 36.79
C GLY A 22 1.66 -39.63 36.94
N LEU A 23 2.76 -39.16 37.52
CA LEU A 23 3.89 -39.97 37.94
C LEU A 23 3.44 -40.80 39.15
N PRO A 24 3.44 -42.14 39.07
CA PRO A 24 3.20 -42.95 40.25
C PRO A 24 4.32 -42.72 41.28
N ALA A 25 3.91 -42.70 42.55
CA ALA A 25 4.72 -42.45 43.74
C ALA A 25 6.03 -43.28 43.78
N PRO A 26 7.08 -42.77 44.46
CA PRO A 26 8.41 -43.36 44.45
C PRO A 26 8.43 -44.66 45.26
N HIS A 27 8.37 -45.79 44.57
CA HIS A 27 8.75 -47.07 45.16
C HIS A 27 10.28 -47.17 45.21
N THR A 28 10.81 -47.09 46.42
CA THR A 28 12.06 -47.71 46.89
C THR A 28 13.19 -47.75 45.84
N THR A 29 14.02 -46.71 45.86
CA THR A 29 15.37 -46.73 45.30
C THR A 29 16.13 -47.96 45.81
N PRO A 30 16.52 -48.92 44.95
CA PRO A 30 17.61 -49.80 45.29
C PRO A 30 18.85 -48.93 45.50
N LYS A 31 19.63 -49.21 46.55
CA LYS A 31 20.98 -48.66 46.72
C LYS A 31 21.74 -48.88 45.41
N ILE A 32 21.90 -47.81 44.63
CA ILE A 32 22.91 -47.75 43.59
C ILE A 32 24.19 -47.58 44.36
N GLU A 33 24.88 -48.69 44.60
CA GLU A 33 26.30 -48.64 44.91
C GLU A 33 26.95 -47.86 43.76
N GLU A 34 27.57 -46.73 44.11
CA GLU A 34 28.53 -46.03 43.27
C GLU A 34 29.73 -46.97 43.06
N GLU A 35 29.56 -47.98 42.21
CA GLU A 35 30.69 -48.50 41.47
C GLU A 35 31.12 -47.36 40.55
N GLU A 36 32.24 -46.72 40.90
CA GLU A 36 33.11 -46.02 39.98
C GLU A 36 33.42 -46.96 38.81
N SER A 37 32.50 -47.06 37.86
CA SER A 37 32.75 -47.68 36.58
C SER A 37 33.63 -46.69 35.84
N SER A 38 34.93 -46.75 36.13
CA SER A 38 35.93 -46.42 35.14
C SER A 38 35.39 -46.98 33.82
N TRP A 39 35.19 -46.12 32.83
CA TRP A 39 34.91 -46.54 31.47
C TRP A 39 36.19 -47.18 30.90
N ASN A 40 36.77 -48.13 31.65
CA ASN A 40 37.71 -49.09 31.16
C ASN A 40 36.98 -49.81 30.05
N CYS A 41 37.34 -49.39 28.85
CA CYS A 41 37.00 -49.92 27.56
C CYS A 41 36.85 -51.45 27.64
N GLY A 42 35.67 -51.92 28.05
CA GLY A 42 35.47 -53.27 28.53
C GLY A 42 35.87 -54.31 27.48
N ASN A 43 36.30 -55.47 27.96
CA ASN A 43 36.64 -56.66 27.16
C ASN A 43 35.79 -56.71 25.87
N ALA A 44 36.44 -56.71 24.71
CA ALA A 44 35.80 -56.63 23.39
C ALA A 44 34.67 -57.67 23.20
N LYS A 45 34.76 -58.81 23.90
CA LYS A 45 33.74 -59.85 23.93
C LYS A 45 32.42 -59.39 24.56
N LYS A 46 32.47 -58.64 25.68
CA LYS A 46 31.28 -58.09 26.34
C LYS A 46 30.60 -57.03 25.47
N ARG A 47 31.38 -56.17 24.79
CA ARG A 47 30.82 -55.18 23.86
C ARG A 47 30.10 -55.83 22.68
N ARG A 48 30.69 -56.87 22.09
CA ARG A 48 30.04 -57.63 21.01
C ARG A 48 28.73 -58.28 21.48
N GLN A 49 28.70 -58.86 22.67
CA GLN A 49 27.48 -59.45 23.24
C GLN A 49 26.38 -58.40 23.47
N LEU A 50 26.73 -57.19 23.90
CA LEU A 50 25.78 -56.10 24.07
C LEU A 50 25.19 -55.64 22.72
N VAL A 51 26.03 -55.46 21.70
CA VAL A 51 25.56 -55.09 20.35
C VAL A 51 24.66 -56.18 19.76
N GLU A 52 25.01 -57.45 19.96
CA GLU A 52 24.18 -58.58 19.52
C GLU A 52 22.83 -58.61 20.24
N ARG A 53 22.84 -58.45 21.57
CA ARG A 53 21.61 -58.39 22.36
C ARG A 53 20.74 -57.23 21.89
N PHE A 54 21.31 -56.04 21.73
CA PHE A 54 20.62 -54.87 21.20
C PHE A 54 20.03 -55.15 19.82
N ALA A 55 20.80 -55.72 18.89
CA ALA A 55 20.31 -56.00 17.55
C ALA A 55 19.19 -57.04 17.51
N GLN A 56 19.12 -57.94 18.50
CA GLN A 56 18.06 -58.94 18.66
C GLN A 56 16.81 -58.38 19.33
N THR A 57 16.96 -57.44 20.26
CA THR A 57 15.84 -56.87 21.04
C THR A 57 15.34 -55.54 20.49
N SER A 58 16.05 -54.92 19.55
CA SER A 58 15.69 -53.65 18.95
C SER A 58 14.48 -53.78 18.01
N SER A 59 13.65 -52.75 17.97
CA SER A 59 12.56 -52.58 17.00
C SER A 59 13.05 -52.10 15.63
N VAL A 60 14.35 -51.80 15.49
CA VAL A 60 14.94 -51.36 14.22
C VAL A 60 15.02 -52.55 13.28
N HIS A 61 14.18 -52.53 12.25
CA HIS A 61 14.12 -53.60 11.26
C HIS A 61 15.48 -53.74 10.55
N GLY A 62 15.94 -54.98 10.37
CA GLY A 62 17.20 -55.27 9.69
C GLY A 62 18.43 -55.45 10.61
N THR A 63 18.43 -54.93 11.84
CA THR A 63 19.60 -55.04 12.74
C THR A 63 19.90 -56.48 13.11
N HIS A 64 18.87 -57.30 13.33
CA HIS A 64 19.02 -58.73 13.62
C HIS A 64 19.77 -59.47 12.50
N PHE A 65 19.55 -59.12 11.21
CA PHE A 65 20.23 -59.77 10.08
C PHE A 65 21.70 -59.36 9.95
N ILE A 66 22.03 -58.13 10.31
CA ILE A 66 23.40 -57.60 10.28
C ILE A 66 24.25 -58.23 11.39
N CYS A 67 23.67 -58.40 12.57
CA CYS A 67 24.34 -58.90 13.77
C CYS A 67 24.14 -60.40 14.02
N SER A 68 23.40 -61.11 13.16
CA SER A 68 23.14 -62.54 13.37
C SER A 68 24.43 -63.36 13.34
N LYS A 69 24.57 -64.23 14.35
CA LYS A 69 25.64 -65.23 14.45
C LYS A 69 25.44 -66.45 13.55
N LYS A 70 24.24 -66.65 12.99
CA LYS A 70 23.98 -67.80 12.10
C LYS A 70 24.91 -67.79 10.89
N ASN A 71 25.21 -68.97 10.33
CA ASN A 71 26.08 -69.24 9.17
C ASN A 71 25.58 -68.60 7.85
N THR A 72 25.40 -67.29 7.84
CA THR A 72 25.15 -66.50 6.65
C THR A 72 26.48 -66.17 6.00
N SER A 73 26.54 -66.28 4.67
CA SER A 73 27.77 -65.99 3.93
C SER A 73 28.19 -64.53 4.17
N ARG A 74 29.50 -64.26 4.18
CA ARG A 74 30.03 -62.91 4.38
C ARG A 74 29.44 -61.91 3.38
N LEU A 75 29.17 -62.36 2.15
CA LEU A 75 28.58 -61.56 1.08
C LEU A 75 27.14 -61.15 1.39
N ILE A 76 26.30 -62.06 1.91
CA ILE A 76 24.93 -61.73 2.33
C ILE A 76 24.94 -60.72 3.48
N LYS A 77 25.84 -60.87 4.46
CA LYS A 77 25.99 -59.88 5.55
C LYS A 77 26.40 -58.50 5.03
N PHE A 78 27.28 -58.45 4.04
CA PHE A 78 27.68 -57.20 3.40
C PHE A 78 26.50 -56.55 2.67
N LEU A 79 25.71 -57.33 1.92
CA LEU A 79 24.52 -56.85 1.23
C LEU A 79 23.50 -56.25 2.21
N TYR A 80 23.21 -56.94 3.32
CA TYR A 80 22.32 -56.40 4.36
C TYR A 80 22.84 -55.10 4.99
N ARG A 81 24.16 -54.97 5.18
CA ARG A 81 24.76 -53.72 5.68
C ARG A 81 24.62 -52.58 4.67
N LEU A 82 24.89 -52.85 3.40
CA LEU A 82 24.74 -51.86 2.33
C LEU A 82 23.28 -51.40 2.23
N LEU A 83 22.33 -52.34 2.20
CA LEU A 83 20.90 -52.06 2.14
C LEU A 83 20.45 -51.21 3.34
N PHE A 84 20.91 -51.55 4.54
CA PHE A 84 20.58 -50.81 5.76
C PHE A 84 21.10 -49.36 5.72
N VAL A 85 22.34 -49.14 5.26
CA VAL A 85 22.89 -47.79 5.07
C VAL A 85 22.09 -47.00 4.04
N VAL A 86 21.74 -47.61 2.90
CA VAL A 86 20.92 -46.96 1.87
C VAL A 86 19.54 -46.59 2.40
N CYS A 87 18.89 -47.46 3.19
CA CYS A 87 17.61 -47.16 3.83
C CYS A 87 17.72 -45.98 4.81
N ILE A 88 18.76 -45.94 5.66
CA ILE A 88 18.97 -44.81 6.58
C ILE A 88 19.21 -43.52 5.82
N LEU A 89 20.08 -43.53 4.79
CA LEU A 89 20.34 -42.34 3.98
C LEU A 89 19.09 -41.87 3.24
N SER A 90 18.25 -42.80 2.75
CA SER A 90 16.97 -42.48 2.12
C SER A 90 15.99 -41.82 3.10
N VAL A 91 15.90 -42.32 4.34
CA VAL A 91 15.06 -41.72 5.38
C VAL A 91 15.57 -40.33 5.74
N ILE A 92 16.89 -40.16 5.96
CA ILE A 92 17.49 -38.86 6.25
C ILE A 92 17.22 -37.88 5.10
N SER A 93 17.41 -38.31 3.85
CA SER A 93 17.16 -37.49 2.66
C SER A 93 15.68 -37.09 2.58
N ASN A 94 14.74 -38.02 2.74
CA ASN A 94 13.31 -37.72 2.71
C ASN A 94 12.89 -36.79 3.85
N VAL A 95 13.37 -37.00 5.08
CA VAL A 95 13.09 -36.11 6.20
C VAL A 95 13.69 -34.73 5.95
N THR A 96 14.90 -34.65 5.40
CA THR A 96 15.53 -33.37 5.03
C THR A 96 14.73 -32.66 3.94
N ILE A 97 14.27 -33.37 2.90
CA ILE A 97 13.44 -32.80 1.84
C ILE A 97 12.10 -32.32 2.41
N LEU A 98 11.46 -33.09 3.28
CA LEU A 98 10.19 -32.69 3.92
C LEU A 98 10.36 -31.50 4.86
N LEU A 99 11.46 -31.45 5.61
CA LEU A 99 11.79 -30.29 6.45
C LEU A 99 12.08 -29.07 5.57
N LEU A 100 12.89 -29.23 4.53
CA LEU A 100 13.15 -28.17 3.56
C LEU A 100 11.84 -27.70 2.94
N GLU A 101 10.99 -28.57 2.41
CA GLU A 101 9.68 -28.18 1.85
C GLU A 101 8.77 -27.51 2.89
N ALA A 102 8.81 -27.93 4.16
CA ALA A 102 8.06 -27.30 5.24
C ALA A 102 8.60 -25.90 5.61
N PHE A 103 9.90 -25.64 5.42
CA PHE A 103 10.55 -24.35 5.67
C PHE A 103 10.66 -23.46 4.42
N ASP A 104 10.65 -24.05 3.22
CA ASP A 104 10.87 -23.41 1.92
C ASP A 104 9.56 -23.02 1.24
N LYS A 105 8.43 -23.71 1.54
CA LYS A 105 7.11 -23.18 1.20
C LYS A 105 6.90 -21.89 1.97
N GLU A 106 7.13 -20.79 1.26
CA GLU A 106 6.85 -19.42 1.65
C GLU A 106 5.65 -19.37 2.59
N SER A 107 5.91 -18.87 3.79
CA SER A 107 5.08 -18.83 4.99
C SER A 107 3.76 -18.08 4.88
N THR A 108 3.35 -17.71 3.65
CA THR A 108 2.13 -16.99 3.35
C THR A 108 1.44 -17.64 2.16
N PHE A 109 0.37 -18.38 2.42
CA PHE A 109 -0.57 -18.76 1.37
C PHE A 109 -1.53 -17.60 1.16
N ILE A 110 -1.40 -16.93 0.02
CA ILE A 110 -2.38 -15.94 -0.42
C ILE A 110 -3.43 -16.67 -1.23
N ASN A 111 -4.58 -16.95 -0.61
CA ASN A 111 -5.73 -17.43 -1.35
C ASN A 111 -6.54 -16.20 -1.80
N SER A 112 -6.50 -15.91 -3.10
CA SER A 112 -7.44 -14.96 -3.71
C SER A 112 -8.70 -15.71 -4.10
N ILE A 113 -9.81 -15.43 -3.41
CA ILE A 113 -11.13 -15.90 -3.84
C ILE A 113 -11.79 -14.72 -4.54
N ASN A 114 -11.84 -14.76 -5.86
CA ASN A 114 -12.66 -13.83 -6.64
C ASN A 114 -14.11 -14.26 -6.42
N LYS A 115 -14.82 -13.55 -5.54
CA LYS A 115 -16.27 -13.64 -5.46
C LYS A 115 -16.83 -12.51 -6.32
N ASP A 116 -17.50 -12.88 -7.41
CA ASP A 116 -18.34 -11.94 -8.13
C ASP A 116 -19.59 -11.71 -7.26
N ILE A 117 -19.52 -10.71 -6.39
CA ILE A 117 -20.68 -10.29 -5.61
C ILE A 117 -21.56 -9.50 -6.56
N GLU A 118 -22.63 -10.13 -7.05
CA GLU A 118 -23.70 -9.41 -7.73
C GLU A 118 -24.33 -8.42 -6.74
N LEU A 119 -24.22 -7.13 -7.09
CA LEU A 119 -24.71 -6.03 -6.28
C LEU A 119 -26.14 -6.24 -5.80
N GLY A 120 -26.33 -6.18 -4.47
CA GLY A 120 -27.64 -6.24 -3.83
C GLY A 120 -28.24 -7.63 -3.64
N LYS A 121 -27.57 -8.72 -4.03
CA LYS A 121 -28.07 -10.10 -3.79
C LYS A 121 -27.54 -10.75 -2.52
N GLU A 122 -26.34 -10.38 -2.07
CA GLU A 122 -25.77 -10.83 -0.79
C GLU A 122 -25.45 -9.62 0.08
N GLU A 123 -25.97 -9.58 1.31
CA GLU A 123 -25.53 -8.62 2.32
C GLU A 123 -24.07 -8.92 2.66
N ASP A 124 -23.16 -8.11 2.14
CA ASP A 124 -21.74 -8.21 2.45
C ASP A 124 -21.47 -7.71 3.88
N PRO A 125 -21.09 -8.57 4.82
CA PRO A 125 -20.84 -8.17 6.21
C PRO A 125 -19.66 -7.20 6.35
N GLU A 126 -18.78 -7.09 5.35
CA GLU A 126 -17.57 -6.25 5.37
C GLU A 126 -17.71 -4.93 4.60
N TYR A 127 -18.92 -4.56 4.17
CA TYR A 127 -19.22 -3.38 3.36
C TYR A 127 -18.61 -3.41 1.95
N PHE A 128 -19.48 -3.46 0.95
CA PHE A 128 -19.14 -3.17 -0.44
C PHE A 128 -19.62 -1.75 -0.78
N PRO A 129 -18.75 -0.84 -1.27
CA PRO A 129 -19.19 0.51 -1.56
C PRO A 129 -20.22 0.54 -2.69
N ASP A 130 -21.23 1.39 -2.55
CA ASP A 130 -22.25 1.58 -3.57
C ASP A 130 -21.69 2.32 -4.80
N TYR A 131 -20.61 3.10 -4.65
CA TYR A 131 -19.99 3.88 -5.73
C TYR A 131 -18.52 4.21 -5.40
N PRO A 132 -17.67 4.47 -6.41
CA PRO A 132 -16.29 4.89 -6.17
C PRO A 132 -16.22 6.34 -5.66
N ARG A 133 -15.18 6.67 -4.90
CA ARG A 133 -14.81 8.09 -4.70
C ARG A 133 -14.38 8.66 -6.03
N ILE A 134 -14.97 9.80 -6.41
CA ILE A 134 -14.57 10.53 -7.61
C ILE A 134 -13.80 11.77 -7.16
N THR A 135 -12.53 11.89 -7.55
CA THR A 135 -11.72 13.08 -7.29
C THR A 135 -11.31 13.72 -8.60
N LEU A 136 -11.64 15.00 -8.76
CA LEU A 136 -11.41 15.79 -9.97
C LEU A 136 -10.33 16.82 -9.70
N CYS A 137 -9.27 16.80 -10.50
CA CYS A 137 -8.16 17.75 -10.43
C CYS A 137 -8.04 18.48 -11.77
N ARG A 138 -8.02 19.81 -11.75
CA ARG A 138 -7.84 20.64 -12.96
C ARG A 138 -6.37 20.94 -13.18
N LYS A 139 -5.96 21.08 -14.45
CA LYS A 139 -4.63 21.54 -14.86
C LYS A 139 -4.74 22.79 -15.74
N PRO A 140 -4.08 23.91 -15.39
CA PRO A 140 -3.46 24.20 -14.09
C PRO A 140 -4.52 24.33 -12.99
N PHE A 141 -4.13 24.10 -11.72
CA PHE A 141 -5.05 24.12 -10.58
C PHE A 141 -5.17 25.49 -9.90
N PHE A 142 -4.36 26.47 -10.30
CA PHE A 142 -4.40 27.85 -9.81
C PHE A 142 -5.22 28.78 -10.70
N LYS A 143 -5.65 29.92 -10.14
CA LYS A 143 -6.44 30.90 -10.89
C LYS A 143 -5.59 31.55 -11.99
N PRO A 144 -6.11 31.69 -13.21
CA PRO A 144 -5.38 32.30 -14.32
C PRO A 144 -5.46 33.83 -14.32
N GLU A 145 -6.36 34.42 -13.54
CA GLU A 145 -6.71 35.85 -13.59
C GLU A 145 -5.75 36.75 -12.81
N PHE A 146 -4.61 36.22 -12.39
CA PHE A 146 -3.62 37.01 -11.67
C PHE A 146 -2.91 38.00 -12.59
N ASN A 147 -2.49 39.14 -12.02
CA ASN A 147 -1.46 39.94 -12.68
C ASN A 147 -0.25 39.03 -12.95
N LYS A 148 0.37 39.14 -14.12
CA LYS A 148 1.44 38.25 -14.60
C LYS A 148 2.52 38.00 -13.54
N SER A 149 2.99 39.07 -12.88
CA SER A 149 4.02 38.99 -11.83
C SER A 149 3.56 38.20 -10.60
N TYR A 150 2.28 38.25 -10.24
CA TYR A 150 1.73 37.48 -9.13
C TYR A 150 1.44 36.02 -9.53
N SER A 151 1.05 35.77 -10.78
CA SER A 151 0.92 34.41 -11.32
C SER A 151 2.26 33.66 -11.24
N GLU A 152 3.36 34.32 -11.66
CA GLU A 152 4.71 33.76 -11.60
C GLU A 152 5.11 33.44 -10.15
N LEU A 153 4.74 34.28 -9.19
CA LEU A 153 4.97 34.04 -7.76
C LEU A 153 4.20 32.85 -7.22
N VAL A 154 2.93 32.72 -7.62
CA VAL A 154 2.07 31.60 -7.27
C VAL A 154 2.62 30.30 -7.88
N GLU A 155 3.00 30.32 -9.16
CA GLU A 155 3.65 29.21 -9.86
C GLU A 155 4.94 28.77 -9.15
N TYR A 156 5.81 29.73 -8.80
CA TYR A 156 7.03 29.45 -8.05
C TYR A 156 6.73 28.86 -6.67
N SER A 157 5.74 29.38 -5.95
CA SER A 157 5.34 28.86 -4.64
C SER A 157 4.92 27.39 -4.74
N TYR A 158 4.20 27.02 -5.80
CA TYR A 158 3.84 25.64 -6.07
C TYR A 158 5.04 24.77 -6.47
N LEU A 159 6.03 25.31 -7.17
CA LEU A 159 7.32 24.65 -7.42
C LEU A 159 8.08 24.36 -6.13
N ALA A 160 8.21 25.35 -5.27
CA ALA A 160 8.88 25.19 -3.99
C ALA A 160 8.20 24.12 -3.12
N LEU A 161 6.88 23.95 -3.29
CA LEU A 161 6.08 22.91 -2.63
C LEU A 161 6.22 21.52 -3.25
N GLY A 162 6.94 21.36 -4.36
CA GLY A 162 7.16 20.09 -5.02
C GLY A 162 5.94 19.57 -5.77
N TYR A 163 5.00 20.44 -6.17
CA TYR A 163 3.85 20.02 -6.95
C TYR A 163 4.27 19.59 -8.36
N PRO A 164 3.94 18.36 -8.81
CA PRO A 164 4.38 17.87 -10.11
C PRO A 164 3.59 18.43 -11.31
N PHE A 165 2.77 19.47 -11.13
CA PHE A 165 1.93 20.01 -12.21
C PHE A 165 2.05 21.51 -12.37
N ILE A 166 3.23 22.04 -12.10
CA ILE A 166 3.53 23.39 -12.55
C ILE A 166 3.70 23.32 -14.07
N PRO A 167 3.10 24.26 -14.80
CA PRO A 167 3.13 24.30 -16.26
C PRO A 167 4.52 24.72 -16.76
N PHE A 168 5.56 23.93 -16.45
CA PHE A 168 6.88 24.06 -17.05
C PHE A 168 6.89 23.43 -18.43
N SER A 169 7.51 24.12 -19.37
CA SER A 169 7.83 23.54 -20.67
C SER A 169 8.83 22.38 -20.49
N PRO A 170 8.89 21.44 -21.43
CA PRO A 170 9.94 20.41 -21.43
C PRO A 170 11.35 21.00 -21.36
N GLU A 171 11.58 22.20 -21.92
CA GLU A 171 12.86 22.90 -21.79
C GLU A 171 13.10 23.32 -20.32
N GLU A 172 12.14 23.98 -19.68
CA GLU A 172 12.27 24.42 -18.28
C GLU A 172 12.50 23.23 -17.33
N VAL A 173 11.81 22.10 -17.56
CA VAL A 173 12.05 20.86 -16.80
C VAL A 173 13.48 20.36 -16.98
N SER A 174 14.03 20.41 -18.21
CA SER A 174 15.42 20.02 -18.45
C SER A 174 16.43 20.91 -17.72
N LEU A 175 16.16 22.22 -17.63
CA LEU A 175 16.98 23.17 -16.89
C LEU A 175 16.94 22.89 -15.38
N ILE A 176 15.77 22.58 -14.82
CA ILE A 176 15.63 22.19 -13.40
C ILE A 176 16.47 20.95 -13.09
N VAL A 177 16.43 19.95 -13.98
CA VAL A 177 17.23 18.72 -13.82
C VAL A 177 18.72 19.04 -13.83
N GLU A 178 19.20 19.86 -14.77
CA GLU A 178 20.59 20.30 -14.86
C GLU A 178 21.04 21.04 -13.58
N ILE A 179 20.23 21.99 -13.11
CA ILE A 179 20.49 22.72 -11.85
C ILE A 179 20.55 21.75 -10.66
N SER A 180 19.61 20.79 -10.59
CA SER A 180 19.50 19.85 -9.48
C SER A 180 20.65 18.83 -9.42
N ALA A 181 21.27 18.51 -10.56
CA ALA A 181 22.41 17.60 -10.64
C ALA A 181 23.66 18.18 -9.94
N GLY A 182 23.68 19.49 -9.66
CA GLY A 182 24.78 20.14 -8.97
C GLY A 182 26.06 20.18 -9.80
N GLU A 183 25.94 20.18 -11.12
CA GLU A 183 27.08 20.33 -12.02
C GLU A 183 27.75 21.69 -11.79
N SER A 184 29.08 21.70 -11.65
CA SER A 184 29.84 22.93 -11.36
C SER A 184 29.80 23.95 -12.51
N ASN A 185 29.44 23.50 -13.72
CA ASN A 185 29.42 24.30 -14.94
C ASN A 185 28.03 24.22 -15.57
N LEU A 186 27.07 24.94 -15.00
CA LEU A 186 25.74 25.10 -15.59
C LEU A 186 25.85 25.77 -16.96
N SER A 187 25.03 25.32 -17.91
CA SER A 187 24.82 25.99 -19.18
C SER A 187 24.34 27.44 -18.96
N ALA A 188 24.57 28.31 -19.94
CA ALA A 188 24.12 29.71 -19.83
C ALA A 188 22.59 29.82 -19.61
N PRO A 189 21.73 29.04 -20.30
CA PRO A 189 20.29 29.02 -20.02
C PRO A 189 19.96 28.52 -18.61
N ALA A 190 20.63 27.48 -18.11
CA ALA A 190 20.40 26.98 -16.76
C ALA A 190 20.84 28.00 -15.68
N SER A 191 21.93 28.73 -15.93
CA SER A 191 22.40 29.79 -15.04
C SER A 191 21.43 30.98 -14.99
N GLU A 192 20.89 31.38 -16.14
CA GLU A 192 19.86 32.43 -16.23
C GLU A 192 18.57 32.00 -15.54
N PHE A 193 18.14 30.77 -15.78
CA PHE A 193 16.94 30.21 -15.14
C PHE A 193 17.12 30.05 -13.62
N LEU A 194 18.30 29.65 -13.14
CA LEU A 194 18.61 29.62 -11.71
C LEU A 194 18.47 31.01 -11.08
N LYS A 195 19.01 32.05 -11.72
CA LYS A 195 18.87 33.42 -11.24
C LYS A 195 17.41 33.87 -11.19
N TYR A 196 16.61 33.50 -12.19
CA TYR A 196 15.16 33.72 -12.16
C TYR A 196 14.50 33.05 -10.95
N LEU A 197 14.81 31.78 -10.67
CA LEU A 197 14.29 31.07 -9.49
C LEU A 197 14.73 31.71 -8.17
N GLU A 198 15.97 32.20 -8.07
CA GLU A 198 16.45 32.94 -6.89
C GLU A 198 15.72 34.26 -6.67
N ASP A 199 15.42 34.99 -7.75
CA ASP A 199 14.68 36.25 -7.65
C ASP A 199 13.22 36.01 -7.26
N MET A 200 12.62 34.92 -7.76
CA MET A 200 11.29 34.48 -7.33
C MET A 200 11.24 34.05 -5.86
N ASP A 201 12.28 33.36 -5.36
CA ASP A 201 12.39 33.03 -3.94
C ASP A 201 12.40 34.28 -3.07
N LYS A 202 13.18 35.31 -3.45
CA LYS A 202 13.25 36.57 -2.68
C LYS A 202 11.88 37.24 -2.57
N GLU A 203 11.12 37.32 -3.66
CA GLU A 203 9.76 37.87 -3.64
C GLU A 203 8.80 37.00 -2.81
N TYR A 204 8.95 35.68 -2.86
CA TYR A 204 8.17 34.76 -2.00
C TYR A 204 8.48 34.96 -0.52
N GLN A 205 9.76 35.06 -0.14
CA GLN A 205 10.15 35.35 1.24
C GLN A 205 9.61 36.71 1.70
N LYS A 206 9.60 37.72 0.82
CA LYS A 206 9.04 39.04 1.12
C LYS A 206 7.53 38.96 1.34
N LEU A 207 6.79 38.25 0.50
CA LEU A 207 5.35 38.01 0.69
C LEU A 207 5.09 37.33 2.04
N LYS A 208 5.82 36.24 2.31
CA LYS A 208 5.72 35.49 3.56
C LYS A 208 6.01 36.36 4.78
N ASN A 209 7.08 37.16 4.76
CA ASN A 209 7.48 38.02 5.88
C ASN A 209 6.56 39.23 6.06
N SER A 210 5.83 39.65 5.02
CA SER A 210 4.87 40.75 5.10
C SER A 210 3.57 40.37 5.82
N THR A 211 3.29 39.08 5.98
CA THR A 211 2.06 38.58 6.59
C THR A 211 2.41 37.93 7.93
N GLU A 212 2.01 38.57 9.04
CA GLU A 212 2.35 38.16 10.42
C GLU A 212 2.00 36.70 10.74
N ASN A 213 0.99 36.13 10.06
CA ASN A 213 0.56 34.75 10.22
C ASN A 213 0.41 34.04 8.86
N PHE A 214 1.42 34.12 7.99
CA PHE A 214 1.37 33.45 6.69
C PHE A 214 1.09 31.95 6.82
N ASN A 215 -0.10 31.53 6.41
CA ASN A 215 -0.51 30.14 6.37
C ASN A 215 -0.43 29.63 4.93
N LEU A 216 0.54 28.76 4.66
CA LEU A 216 0.77 28.23 3.31
C LEU A 216 -0.42 27.44 2.77
N ARG A 217 -1.15 26.73 3.64
CA ARG A 217 -2.35 26.01 3.22
C ARG A 217 -3.42 27.01 2.79
N GLU A 218 -3.70 28.03 3.59
CA GLU A 218 -4.66 29.09 3.26
C GLU A 218 -4.28 29.80 1.96
N PHE A 219 -3.01 30.17 1.80
CA PHE A 219 -2.47 30.73 0.57
C PHE A 219 -2.76 29.84 -0.66
N VAL A 220 -2.55 28.53 -0.56
CA VAL A 220 -2.87 27.61 -1.65
C VAL A 220 -4.37 27.60 -1.95
N TYR A 221 -5.24 27.54 -0.95
CA TYR A 221 -6.68 27.56 -1.15
C TYR A 221 -7.17 28.87 -1.80
N GLU A 222 -6.66 30.02 -1.35
CA GLU A 222 -7.03 31.33 -1.86
C GLU A 222 -6.62 31.52 -3.33
N ASN A 223 -5.45 30.98 -3.70
CA ASN A 223 -4.89 31.14 -5.02
C ASN A 223 -5.25 29.99 -5.99
N SER A 224 -5.92 28.96 -5.50
CA SER A 224 -6.45 27.87 -6.31
C SER A 224 -7.83 28.18 -6.92
N VAL A 225 -8.21 27.45 -7.96
CA VAL A 225 -9.52 27.59 -8.61
C VAL A 225 -10.63 27.23 -7.62
N ARG A 226 -11.58 28.16 -7.40
CA ARG A 226 -12.74 27.93 -6.51
C ARG A 226 -13.72 26.97 -7.15
N CYS A 227 -14.59 26.38 -6.32
CA CYS A 227 -15.57 25.41 -6.79
C CYS A 227 -16.52 26.00 -7.86
N ASP A 228 -16.97 27.24 -7.63
CA ASP A 228 -17.85 27.99 -8.55
C ASP A 228 -17.20 28.22 -9.93
N ASP A 229 -15.86 28.33 -9.96
CA ASP A 229 -15.06 28.53 -11.19
C ASP A 229 -14.56 27.20 -11.78
N PHE A 230 -14.84 26.08 -11.11
CA PHE A 230 -14.45 24.73 -11.50
C PHE A 230 -15.61 24.00 -12.17
N PHE A 231 -16.81 24.10 -11.57
CA PHE A 231 -18.00 23.40 -12.02
C PHE A 231 -19.03 24.36 -12.63
N LEU A 232 -19.61 23.96 -13.76
CA LEU A 232 -20.76 24.67 -14.34
C LEU A 232 -22.07 24.17 -13.75
N TYR A 233 -22.29 22.85 -13.75
CA TYR A 233 -23.43 22.20 -13.10
C TYR A 233 -23.20 20.70 -12.95
N CYS A 234 -23.97 20.08 -12.05
CA CYS A 234 -23.97 18.65 -11.81
C CYS A 234 -25.40 18.12 -11.94
N ILE A 235 -25.57 16.98 -12.60
CA ILE A 235 -26.84 16.27 -12.69
C ILE A 235 -26.58 14.83 -12.26
N ALA A 236 -27.33 14.34 -11.28
CA ALA A 236 -27.36 12.92 -10.95
C ALA A 236 -28.69 12.35 -11.44
N LEU A 237 -28.65 11.37 -12.35
CA LEU A 237 -29.81 10.85 -13.07
C LEU A 237 -30.54 11.95 -13.85
N VAL A 238 -31.55 12.56 -13.24
CA VAL A 238 -32.38 13.65 -13.79
C VAL A 238 -32.46 14.86 -12.85
N PHE A 239 -31.83 14.80 -11.69
CA PHE A 239 -31.92 15.82 -10.66
C PHE A 239 -30.72 16.75 -10.72
N PRO A 240 -30.92 18.07 -10.87
CA PRO A 240 -29.83 19.03 -10.76
C PRO A 240 -29.34 19.06 -9.32
N LEU A 241 -28.02 19.00 -9.16
CA LEU A 241 -27.33 19.09 -7.89
C LEU A 241 -26.40 20.30 -7.88
N ASN A 242 -26.25 20.92 -6.72
CA ASN A 242 -25.19 21.89 -6.51
C ASN A 242 -23.85 21.14 -6.39
N CYS A 243 -22.98 21.27 -7.39
CA CYS A 243 -21.67 20.62 -7.39
C CYS A 243 -20.86 20.92 -6.13
N CYS A 244 -20.93 22.13 -5.60
CA CYS A 244 -20.11 22.57 -4.47
C CYS A 244 -20.62 22.07 -3.11
N ASP A 245 -21.85 21.58 -3.06
CA ASP A 245 -22.37 20.91 -1.86
C ASP A 245 -21.88 19.46 -1.78
N ILE A 246 -21.78 18.80 -2.94
CA ILE A 246 -21.43 17.37 -3.06
C ILE A 246 -19.93 17.12 -3.24
N PHE A 247 -19.21 18.02 -3.91
CA PHE A 247 -17.77 17.96 -4.09
C PHE A 247 -17.08 18.88 -3.09
N ARG A 248 -16.22 18.31 -2.24
CA ARG A 248 -15.45 19.06 -1.25
C ARG A 248 -14.02 19.30 -1.74
N PRO A 249 -13.46 20.48 -1.46
CA PRO A 249 -12.07 20.74 -1.78
C PRO A 249 -11.17 19.81 -0.94
N VAL A 250 -10.22 19.16 -1.60
CA VAL A 250 -9.20 18.32 -1.00
C VAL A 250 -7.86 18.74 -1.57
N LEU A 251 -6.90 19.01 -0.69
CA LEU A 251 -5.53 19.29 -1.10
C LEU A 251 -4.80 17.96 -1.26
N THR A 252 -4.24 17.74 -2.44
CA THR A 252 -3.60 16.46 -2.82
C THR A 252 -2.21 16.75 -3.38
N SER A 253 -1.43 15.72 -3.71
CA SER A 253 -0.18 15.85 -4.50
C SER A 253 -0.38 16.45 -5.89
N MET A 254 -1.63 16.57 -6.38
CA MET A 254 -1.97 17.20 -7.65
C MET A 254 -2.30 18.69 -7.53
N GLY A 255 -2.29 19.25 -6.32
CA GLY A 255 -2.80 20.58 -6.00
C GLY A 255 -4.20 20.53 -5.37
N LEU A 256 -4.96 21.62 -5.47
CA LEU A 256 -6.35 21.66 -4.99
C LEU A 256 -7.27 20.92 -5.96
N CYS A 257 -7.89 19.86 -5.46
CA CYS A 257 -8.85 19.03 -6.20
C CYS A 257 -10.21 19.03 -5.51
N TYR A 258 -11.20 18.44 -6.16
CA TYR A 258 -12.57 18.35 -5.66
C TYR A 258 -12.97 16.88 -5.60
N ALA A 259 -13.21 16.37 -4.39
CA ALA A 259 -13.59 14.98 -4.16
C ALA A 259 -15.07 14.88 -3.81
N LEU A 260 -15.75 13.92 -4.44
CA LEU A 260 -17.13 13.59 -4.12
C LEU A 260 -17.21 13.10 -2.67
N ARG A 261 -18.04 13.75 -1.88
CA ARG A 261 -18.30 13.37 -0.49
C ARG A 261 -19.37 12.29 -0.44
N ASP A 262 -19.28 11.41 0.55
CA ASP A 262 -20.42 10.63 1.03
C ASP A 262 -21.53 11.56 1.51
N HIS A 263 -22.42 11.92 0.58
CA HIS A 263 -23.63 12.67 0.84
C HIS A 263 -24.80 11.68 0.90
N GLY A 264 -25.55 11.70 2.00
CA GLY A 264 -26.69 10.80 2.21
C GLY A 264 -27.69 10.82 1.05
N ASP A 265 -27.93 12.00 0.48
CA ASP A 265 -28.85 12.18 -0.64
C ASP A 265 -28.37 11.50 -1.93
N ILE A 266 -27.08 11.58 -2.26
CA ILE A 266 -26.51 10.89 -3.43
C ILE A 266 -26.58 9.38 -3.22
N LEU A 267 -26.20 8.91 -2.02
CA LEU A 267 -26.33 7.51 -1.64
C LEU A 267 -27.77 7.01 -1.75
N GLN A 268 -28.73 7.81 -1.32
CA GLN A 268 -30.15 7.48 -1.40
C GLN A 268 -30.62 7.40 -2.87
N LEU A 269 -30.20 8.36 -3.71
CA LEU A 269 -30.49 8.33 -5.16
C LEU A 269 -29.88 7.12 -5.85
N ILE A 270 -28.62 6.77 -5.52
CA ILE A 270 -27.94 5.58 -6.04
C ILE A 270 -28.72 4.31 -5.66
N ARG A 271 -29.11 4.18 -4.39
CA ARG A 271 -29.84 3.00 -3.88
C ARG A 271 -31.24 2.87 -4.46
N GLN A 272 -31.87 3.99 -4.82
CA GLN A 272 -33.21 4.00 -5.42
C GLN A 272 -33.19 3.79 -6.94
N SER A 273 -32.03 3.93 -7.61
CA SER A 273 -31.91 3.71 -9.05
C SER A 273 -31.71 2.23 -9.37
N PRO A 274 -32.63 1.57 -10.09
CA PRO A 274 -32.63 0.12 -10.22
C PRO A 274 -31.68 -0.45 -11.28
N ILE A 275 -31.11 0.35 -12.20
CA ILE A 275 -30.46 -0.22 -13.40
C ILE A 275 -29.12 0.43 -13.77
N GLU A 276 -28.90 1.72 -13.53
CA GLU A 276 -27.62 2.39 -13.80
C GLU A 276 -27.61 3.73 -13.04
N PHE A 277 -26.49 4.10 -12.40
CA PHE A 277 -26.34 5.42 -11.80
C PHE A 277 -25.39 6.25 -12.65
N SER A 278 -25.88 7.38 -13.15
CA SER A 278 -25.07 8.31 -13.92
C SER A 278 -24.98 9.69 -13.25
N VAL A 279 -23.76 10.24 -13.25
CA VAL A 279 -23.49 11.62 -12.86
C VAL A 279 -22.92 12.35 -14.06
N ILE A 280 -23.60 13.40 -14.48
CA ILE A 280 -23.15 14.32 -15.51
C ILE A 280 -22.54 15.54 -14.80
N ILE A 281 -21.29 15.81 -15.09
CA ILE A 281 -20.51 16.90 -14.50
C ILE A 281 -20.04 17.79 -15.64
N ASP A 282 -20.51 19.03 -15.70
CA ASP A 282 -20.01 20.02 -16.65
C ASP A 282 -18.91 20.85 -16.00
N LEU A 283 -17.74 20.91 -16.64
CA LEU A 283 -16.52 21.50 -16.11
C LEU A 283 -16.17 22.77 -16.87
N VAL A 284 -15.74 23.79 -16.12
CA VAL A 284 -15.22 25.03 -16.70
C VAL A 284 -13.83 24.74 -17.27
N SER A 285 -13.69 24.82 -18.59
CA SER A 285 -12.40 24.60 -19.26
C SER A 285 -11.31 25.48 -18.66
N PRO A 286 -10.11 24.94 -18.37
CA PRO A 286 -8.95 25.78 -18.09
C PRO A 286 -8.71 26.73 -19.27
N PRO A 287 -8.20 27.95 -19.01
CA PRO A 287 -7.81 28.83 -20.10
C PRO A 287 -6.53 28.32 -20.76
N HIS A 288 -6.40 28.64 -22.04
CA HIS A 288 -5.19 28.37 -22.79
C HIS A 288 -4.07 29.31 -22.34
N LEU A 289 -3.01 28.76 -21.75
CA LEU A 289 -1.88 29.57 -21.24
C LEU A 289 -0.84 29.93 -22.31
N ASN A 290 -1.08 29.58 -23.58
CA ASN A 290 -0.12 29.72 -24.70
C ASN A 290 1.25 29.07 -24.44
N ARG A 291 1.36 28.22 -23.41
CA ARG A 291 2.51 27.37 -23.13
C ARG A 291 2.21 25.97 -23.66
N SER A 292 3.25 25.21 -24.02
CA SER A 292 3.16 23.81 -24.48
C SER A 292 2.80 22.82 -23.36
N THR A 293 1.89 23.24 -22.47
CA THR A 293 1.57 22.58 -21.22
C THR A 293 0.27 21.80 -21.34
N GLU A 294 0.20 20.65 -20.68
CA GLU A 294 -1.03 19.86 -20.65
C GLU A 294 -2.15 20.65 -19.95
N GLU A 295 -3.27 20.83 -20.64
CA GLU A 295 -4.47 21.47 -20.11
C GLU A 295 -5.62 20.45 -20.10
N GLY A 296 -6.40 20.47 -19.03
CA GLY A 296 -7.55 19.59 -18.89
C GLY A 296 -7.80 19.18 -17.45
N PHE A 297 -8.31 17.96 -17.28
CA PHE A 297 -8.67 17.42 -15.98
C PHE A 297 -8.14 16.01 -15.81
N ASN A 298 -7.79 15.66 -14.57
CA ASN A 298 -7.53 14.29 -14.17
C ASN A 298 -8.66 13.84 -13.24
N VAL A 299 -9.20 12.65 -13.52
CA VAL A 299 -10.23 12.01 -12.71
C VAL A 299 -9.65 10.78 -12.05
N PHE A 300 -9.70 10.76 -10.73
CA PHE A 300 -9.27 9.63 -9.92
C PHE A 300 -10.49 8.92 -9.35
N LEU A 301 -10.54 7.61 -9.57
CA LEU A 301 -11.56 6.73 -9.01
C LEU A 301 -10.90 5.88 -7.92
N THR A 302 -11.31 6.06 -6.67
CA THR A 302 -10.73 5.35 -5.51
C THR A 302 -11.82 4.72 -4.65
N ASP A 303 -11.42 3.96 -3.62
CA ASP A 303 -12.36 3.50 -2.60
C ASP A 303 -12.94 4.75 -1.88
N PRO A 304 -14.28 4.88 -1.71
CA PRO A 304 -14.89 5.99 -0.96
C PRO A 304 -14.42 6.11 0.48
N LYS A 305 -14.02 5.01 1.10
CA LYS A 305 -13.47 5.01 2.46
C LYS A 305 -11.99 5.40 2.52
N GLU A 306 -11.31 5.45 1.38
CA GLU A 306 -9.91 5.84 1.31
C GLU A 306 -9.78 7.36 1.12
N GLU A 307 -9.00 8.00 1.99
CA GLU A 307 -8.53 9.37 1.79
C GLU A 307 -7.23 9.34 0.99
N ALA A 308 -7.36 9.25 -0.34
CA ALA A 308 -6.22 9.34 -1.23
C ALA A 308 -5.75 10.80 -1.35
N LEU A 309 -4.54 11.06 -0.85
CA LEU A 309 -3.88 12.37 -0.91
C LEU A 309 -2.67 12.38 -1.84
N LEU A 310 -2.05 11.21 -2.03
CA LEU A 310 -0.94 10.99 -2.94
C LEU A 310 -1.46 10.32 -4.21
N PHE A 311 -1.71 11.12 -5.23
CA PHE A 311 -2.02 10.64 -6.57
C PHE A 311 -0.79 10.72 -7.46
N GLN A 312 -0.62 9.69 -8.28
CA GLN A 312 0.31 9.73 -9.40
C GLN A 312 -0.44 10.16 -10.67
N PRO A 313 0.16 10.99 -11.55
CA PRO A 313 -0.52 11.43 -12.77
C PRO A 313 -0.91 10.28 -13.71
N SER A 314 -0.23 9.13 -13.63
CA SER A 314 -0.54 7.92 -14.39
C SER A 314 -1.75 7.15 -13.88
N GLU A 315 -2.20 7.39 -12.65
CA GLU A 315 -3.37 6.72 -12.06
C GLU A 315 -4.70 7.37 -12.45
N GLY A 316 -4.65 8.63 -12.91
CA GLY A 316 -5.84 9.40 -13.25
C GLY A 316 -6.25 9.23 -14.71
N GLN A 317 -7.55 9.16 -14.96
CA GLN A 317 -8.10 9.29 -16.29
C GLN A 317 -7.99 10.75 -16.75
N LYS A 318 -7.26 11.01 -17.83
CA LYS A 318 -7.16 12.34 -18.43
C LYS A 318 -8.43 12.68 -19.21
N ILE A 319 -8.96 13.88 -19.02
CA ILE A 319 -10.10 14.44 -19.74
C ILE A 319 -9.66 15.71 -20.46
N VAL A 320 -9.90 15.73 -21.77
CA VAL A 320 -9.55 16.86 -22.64
C VAL A 320 -10.72 17.84 -22.70
N PRO A 321 -10.47 19.15 -22.59
CA PRO A 321 -11.53 20.13 -22.72
C PRO A 321 -12.27 20.08 -24.06
N GLY A 322 -13.55 20.41 -24.05
CA GLY A 322 -14.38 20.50 -25.26
C GLY A 322 -14.88 19.16 -25.80
N LEU A 323 -14.68 18.06 -25.07
CA LEU A 323 -15.20 16.73 -25.37
C LEU A 323 -16.18 16.26 -24.30
N VAL A 324 -17.15 15.44 -24.72
CA VAL A 324 -17.95 14.66 -23.78
C VAL A 324 -17.22 13.36 -23.53
N THR A 325 -16.81 13.12 -22.28
CA THR A 325 -16.10 11.90 -21.88
C THR A 325 -17.01 11.04 -21.02
N THR A 326 -17.28 9.82 -21.45
CA THR A 326 -18.04 8.84 -20.66
C THR A 326 -17.09 7.87 -19.98
N VAL A 327 -17.16 7.79 -18.65
CA VAL A 327 -16.36 6.88 -17.83
C VAL A 327 -17.29 5.86 -17.21
N ASN A 328 -17.19 4.63 -17.70
CA ASN A 328 -17.95 3.49 -17.20
C ASN A 328 -17.18 2.80 -16.08
N VAL A 329 -17.80 2.65 -14.91
CA VAL A 329 -17.15 2.06 -13.73
C VAL A 329 -17.87 0.79 -13.32
N GLN A 330 -17.11 -0.30 -13.23
CA GLN A 330 -17.54 -1.54 -12.60
C GLN A 330 -16.77 -1.71 -11.29
N LEU A 331 -17.49 -1.76 -10.17
CA LEU A 331 -16.88 -2.05 -8.87
C LEU A 331 -16.66 -3.55 -8.75
N VAL A 332 -15.45 -3.95 -8.36
CA VAL A 332 -15.08 -5.36 -8.16
C VAL A 332 -14.56 -5.53 -6.73
N LYS A 333 -15.17 -6.43 -5.96
CA LYS A 333 -14.63 -6.83 -4.65
C LYS A 333 -13.70 -8.01 -4.86
N THR A 334 -12.44 -7.87 -4.47
CA THR A 334 -11.52 -9.02 -4.39
C THR A 334 -11.25 -9.32 -2.93
N GLU A 335 -11.75 -10.45 -2.42
CA GLU A 335 -11.43 -10.92 -1.08
C GLU A 335 -10.06 -11.64 -1.14
N ARG A 336 -9.06 -11.04 -0.49
CA ARG A 336 -7.72 -11.62 -0.36
C ARG A 336 -7.55 -12.06 1.08
N ASN A 337 -7.56 -13.37 1.30
CA ASN A 337 -7.25 -13.94 2.60
C ASN A 337 -5.78 -14.37 2.61
N ALA A 338 -4.97 -13.62 3.36
CA ALA A 338 -3.59 -13.98 3.65
C ALA A 338 -3.57 -14.78 4.96
N LEU A 339 -3.27 -16.08 4.87
CA LEU A 339 -2.98 -16.88 6.07
C LEU A 339 -1.49 -16.72 6.38
N HIS A 340 -1.18 -15.81 7.30
CA HIS A 340 0.17 -15.69 7.84
C HIS A 340 0.45 -16.87 8.79
N ARG A 341 1.52 -17.62 8.53
CA ARG A 341 2.03 -18.60 9.50
C ARG A 341 3.04 -17.90 10.43
N PRO A 342 3.00 -18.16 11.75
CA PRO A 342 3.78 -17.46 12.79
C PRO A 342 5.30 -17.66 12.72
N TRP A 343 5.83 -18.34 11.70
CA TRP A 343 7.24 -18.75 11.62
C TRP A 343 8.21 -17.63 11.23
N HIS A 344 7.73 -16.46 10.80
CA HIS A 344 8.55 -15.28 10.58
C HIS A 344 8.00 -14.14 11.43
N GLY A 345 8.55 -14.00 12.64
CA GLY A 345 8.09 -13.11 13.70
C GLY A 345 8.19 -11.61 13.38
N LEU A 346 7.50 -11.14 12.34
CA LEU A 346 7.35 -9.71 12.08
C LEU A 346 5.92 -9.19 12.23
N THR A 347 4.91 -10.06 12.39
CA THR A 347 3.60 -9.83 13.05
C THR A 347 2.59 -10.90 12.58
N GLU A 348 1.74 -11.41 13.48
CA GLU A 348 0.70 -12.41 13.15
C GLU A 348 -0.52 -11.82 12.42
N ASN A 349 -0.56 -10.51 12.22
CA ASN A 349 -1.67 -9.79 11.62
C ASN A 349 -1.13 -8.82 10.57
N CYS A 350 -1.88 -8.58 9.48
CA CYS A 350 -1.69 -7.36 8.70
C CYS A 350 -1.56 -6.18 9.69
N PRO A 351 -0.60 -5.25 9.50
CA PRO A 351 -0.32 -4.21 10.48
C PRO A 351 -1.61 -3.50 10.88
N ARG A 352 -2.07 -3.78 12.10
CA ARG A 352 -3.17 -3.04 12.72
C ARG A 352 -2.55 -1.74 13.19
N PHE A 353 -2.84 -0.66 12.48
CA PHE A 353 -2.26 0.63 12.83
C PHE A 353 -2.72 1.04 14.24
N PRO A 354 -1.81 1.52 15.12
CA PRO A 354 -2.14 1.90 16.49
C PRO A 354 -2.97 3.20 16.63
N PHE A 355 -3.51 3.77 15.54
CA PHE A 355 -4.33 4.99 15.58
C PHE A 355 -5.80 4.78 15.94
N GLY A 356 -6.16 3.59 16.41
CA GLY A 356 -7.34 3.45 17.27
C GLY A 356 -7.05 4.11 18.63
N GLY A 357 -6.85 5.42 18.66
CA GLY A 357 -7.05 6.19 19.87
C GLY A 357 -8.47 5.93 20.34
N ASP A 358 -8.65 5.64 21.62
CA ASP A 358 -9.97 5.65 22.22
C ASP A 358 -10.64 7.00 21.89
N PRO A 359 -11.83 6.99 21.27
CA PRO A 359 -12.87 6.01 21.51
C PRO A 359 -13.01 4.90 20.44
N PRO A 360 -13.61 3.75 20.82
CA PRO A 360 -13.83 2.57 19.97
C PRO A 360 -14.71 2.80 18.73
N GLU A 361 -15.27 3.99 18.54
CA GLU A 361 -16.06 4.36 17.36
C GLU A 361 -15.21 4.62 16.10
N GLN A 362 -13.89 4.83 16.23
CA GLN A 362 -12.98 4.96 15.07
C GLN A 362 -12.41 3.61 14.58
N ARG A 363 -12.80 2.47 15.20
CA ARG A 363 -12.31 1.12 14.86
C ARG A 363 -12.68 0.61 13.46
N THR A 364 -13.41 1.38 12.66
CA THR A 364 -13.82 0.99 11.30
C THR A 364 -12.99 1.62 10.19
N GLN A 365 -11.93 2.38 10.49
CA GLN A 365 -11.04 2.88 9.45
C GLN A 365 -10.26 1.72 8.82
N ARG A 366 -10.69 1.35 7.61
CA ARG A 366 -10.05 0.33 6.77
C ARG A 366 -8.63 0.78 6.45
N TYR A 367 -7.64 -0.04 6.77
CA TYR A 367 -6.27 0.22 6.40
C TYR A 367 -6.00 -0.24 4.97
N THR A 368 -5.54 0.66 4.11
CA THR A 368 -5.18 0.37 2.72
C THR A 368 -3.69 0.55 2.50
N HIS A 369 -3.16 -0.04 1.43
CA HIS A 369 -1.78 0.20 0.98
C HIS A 369 -1.49 1.70 0.78
N ARG A 370 -2.42 2.48 0.22
CA ARG A 370 -2.16 3.91 0.02
C ARG A 370 -2.17 4.69 1.33
N ILE A 371 -2.99 4.30 2.32
CA ILE A 371 -2.90 4.89 3.67
C ILE A 371 -1.53 4.58 4.27
N CYS A 372 -1.02 3.35 4.10
CA CYS A 372 0.34 2.97 4.50
C CYS A 372 1.40 3.87 3.84
N ASP A 373 1.35 4.01 2.51
CA ASP A 373 2.32 4.80 1.76
C ASP A 373 2.27 6.27 2.15
N THR A 374 1.06 6.81 2.25
CA THR A 374 0.80 8.19 2.64
C THR A 374 1.38 8.46 4.03
N PHE A 375 1.06 7.61 5.01
CA PHE A 375 1.60 7.73 6.35
C PHE A 375 3.12 7.59 6.37
N SER A 376 3.66 6.58 5.69
CA SER A 376 5.11 6.31 5.65
C SER A 376 5.86 7.48 5.03
N PHE A 377 5.36 8.02 3.91
CA PHE A 377 5.90 9.19 3.25
C PHE A 377 5.96 10.39 4.19
N PHE A 378 4.87 10.72 4.86
CA PHE A 378 4.83 11.87 5.76
C PHE A 378 5.62 11.67 7.06
N HIS A 379 5.65 10.45 7.58
CA HIS A 379 6.48 10.12 8.74
C HIS A 379 7.97 10.27 8.40
N ILE A 380 8.40 9.77 7.23
CA ILE A 380 9.77 9.96 6.73
C ILE A 380 10.05 11.46 6.53
N LEU A 381 9.14 12.19 5.90
CA LEU A 381 9.28 13.63 5.68
C LEU A 381 9.45 14.39 7.01
N ARG A 382 8.59 14.12 8.00
CA ARG A 382 8.66 14.71 9.33
C ARG A 382 9.97 14.40 10.04
N ASN A 383 10.42 13.15 10.00
CA ASN A 383 11.64 12.73 10.69
C ASN A 383 12.92 13.25 10.01
N ALA A 384 12.94 13.25 8.68
CA ALA A 384 14.11 13.68 7.92
C ALA A 384 14.24 15.21 7.89
N CYS A 385 13.11 15.93 7.87
CA CYS A 385 13.09 17.35 7.56
C CYS A 385 12.55 18.23 8.69
N ASN A 386 12.00 17.63 9.75
CA ASN A 386 11.34 18.33 10.86
C ASN A 386 10.22 19.29 10.38
N CYS A 387 9.51 18.92 9.30
CA CYS A 387 8.42 19.70 8.73
C CYS A 387 7.17 18.83 8.48
N GLU A 388 6.03 19.47 8.26
CA GLU A 388 4.76 18.82 7.93
C GLU A 388 4.34 19.25 6.52
N SER A 389 3.88 18.30 5.71
CA SER A 389 3.34 18.63 4.39
C SER A 389 2.01 19.38 4.53
N ILE A 390 1.76 20.35 3.67
CA ILE A 390 0.52 21.14 3.68
C ILE A 390 -0.75 20.32 3.39
N PHE A 391 -0.59 19.16 2.77
CA PHE A 391 -1.68 18.23 2.49
C PHE A 391 -1.73 17.05 3.49
N PHE A 392 -0.95 17.09 4.58
CA PHE A 392 -1.14 16.15 5.69
C PHE A 392 -2.48 16.40 6.40
N PRO A 393 -3.25 15.36 6.76
CA PRO A 393 -4.48 15.53 7.52
C PRO A 393 -4.18 16.12 8.90
N VAL A 394 -4.72 17.31 9.20
CA VAL A 394 -4.58 17.99 10.50
C VAL A 394 -5.04 17.12 11.67
N MET A 395 -5.97 16.19 11.44
CA MET A 395 -6.45 15.26 12.47
C MET A 395 -5.35 14.36 13.07
N LEU A 396 -4.22 14.19 12.38
CA LEU A 396 -3.08 13.37 12.84
C LEU A 396 -1.98 14.18 13.56
N SER A 397 -2.10 15.51 13.64
CA SER A 397 -1.05 16.40 14.17
C SER A 397 -1.11 16.59 15.72
N SER A 398 -2.04 15.93 16.41
CA SER A 398 -2.29 16.15 17.86
C SER A 398 -1.19 15.63 18.81
N GLN A 399 -0.09 15.06 18.31
CA GLN A 399 1.01 14.56 19.13
C GLN A 399 2.29 15.37 18.94
N ALA A 400 2.60 16.13 20.01
CA ALA A 400 3.75 16.98 20.28
C ALA A 400 3.84 18.33 19.53
N PRO A 401 4.03 19.46 20.25
CA PRO A 401 4.25 20.76 19.62
C PRO A 401 5.55 20.73 18.81
N LEU A 402 5.44 20.86 17.49
CA LEU A 402 6.58 21.05 16.60
C LEU A 402 7.19 22.43 16.89
N LYS A 403 8.52 22.48 17.03
CA LYS A 403 9.24 23.76 17.10
C LYS A 403 9.10 24.46 15.74
N PRO A 404 8.69 25.73 15.67
CA PRO A 404 8.60 26.46 14.43
C PRO A 404 10.02 26.81 13.98
N ASN A 405 10.67 25.98 13.16
CA ASN A 405 11.92 26.37 12.50
C ASN A 405 12.22 25.50 11.28
N LEU A 406 12.55 26.20 10.19
CA LEU A 406 13.07 25.78 8.88
C LEU A 406 12.11 25.00 7.95
N PHE A 407 11.68 25.70 6.90
CA PHE A 407 11.31 25.09 5.62
C PHE A 407 12.45 25.24 4.61
N PHE A 408 12.56 24.24 3.75
CA PHE A 408 13.62 23.95 2.78
C PHE A 408 14.19 25.13 1.98
N HIS A 409 15.52 25.15 1.87
CA HIS A 409 16.22 25.44 0.60
C HIS A 409 16.05 24.22 -0.30
N LEU A 410 15.58 24.40 -1.54
CA LEU A 410 15.39 23.36 -2.55
C LEU A 410 16.58 22.37 -2.61
N ARG A 411 16.35 21.11 -2.26
CA ARG A 411 17.04 19.94 -2.86
C ARG A 411 15.98 19.09 -3.53
N ILE A 412 15.66 19.44 -4.77
CA ILE A 412 14.79 18.64 -5.64
C ILE A 412 15.61 17.41 -6.09
N LEU A 413 15.35 16.25 -5.49
CA LEU A 413 15.81 14.95 -6.00
C LEU A 413 14.75 13.90 -5.74
N GLN A 414 13.92 13.62 -6.74
CA GLN A 414 13.45 12.27 -7.04
C GLN A 414 13.09 12.16 -8.53
N SER A 415 13.52 11.06 -9.14
CA SER A 415 13.50 10.72 -10.56
C SER A 415 12.15 10.91 -11.24
N TRP A 416 12.12 11.71 -12.31
CA TRP A 416 10.99 11.83 -13.23
C TRP A 416 11.29 11.09 -14.54
N LYS A 417 10.36 10.25 -14.99
CA LYS A 417 10.42 9.60 -16.30
C LYS A 417 9.25 10.14 -17.13
N VAL A 418 9.55 10.94 -18.14
CA VAL A 418 8.56 11.63 -18.99
C VAL A 418 8.18 10.76 -20.20
N PRO A 419 6.90 10.49 -20.46
CA PRO A 419 6.44 9.93 -21.74
C PRO A 419 6.26 11.04 -22.78
N GLN A 420 6.65 10.78 -24.02
CA GLN A 420 6.58 11.73 -25.13
C GLN A 420 5.41 11.38 -26.06
N GLU A 421 4.41 12.26 -26.19
CA GLU A 421 3.36 12.17 -27.21
C GLU A 421 3.18 13.50 -27.95
N ARG A 422 2.91 13.45 -29.27
CA ARG A 422 2.72 14.61 -30.16
C ARG A 422 1.31 14.62 -30.75
N GLY A 423 0.70 15.79 -30.78
CA GLY A 423 -0.44 16.11 -31.66
C GLY A 423 -1.14 17.40 -31.23
N GLY A 424 -1.15 18.42 -32.08
CA GLY A 424 -1.78 19.72 -31.80
C GLY A 424 -2.96 20.02 -32.73
N ILE A 425 -4.09 20.43 -32.16
CA ILE A 425 -5.24 21.05 -32.84
C ILE A 425 -5.65 22.27 -31.99
N SER A 426 -5.96 23.40 -32.64
CA SER A 426 -6.42 24.65 -32.00
C SER A 426 -7.93 24.64 -31.75
N MET A 427 -8.39 25.08 -30.57
CA MET A 427 -9.81 25.15 -30.18
C MET A 427 -10.15 26.47 -29.46
N GLN A 428 -11.30 27.05 -29.82
CA GLN A 428 -11.99 28.10 -29.04
C GLN A 428 -12.62 27.51 -27.77
N SER A 429 -12.84 28.36 -26.75
CA SER A 429 -13.50 28.05 -25.47
C SER A 429 -14.71 27.12 -25.65
N ARG A 430 -14.60 25.88 -25.16
CA ARG A 430 -15.63 24.83 -25.24
C ARG A 430 -15.92 24.27 -23.85
N LYS A 431 -17.17 23.88 -23.64
CA LYS A 431 -17.64 23.20 -22.43
C LYS A 431 -17.22 21.73 -22.45
N THR A 432 -16.96 21.15 -21.28
CA THR A 432 -16.46 19.77 -21.17
C THR A 432 -17.38 19.00 -20.24
N THR A 433 -18.02 17.96 -20.75
CA THR A 433 -19.00 17.18 -19.99
C THR A 433 -18.42 15.81 -19.68
N LEU A 434 -18.28 15.50 -18.39
CA LEU A 434 -17.96 14.16 -17.92
C LEU A 434 -19.24 13.44 -17.55
N ILE A 435 -19.46 12.27 -18.14
CA ILE A 435 -20.56 11.37 -17.79
C ILE A 435 -19.94 10.16 -17.10
N LEU A 436 -20.19 10.03 -15.80
CA LEU A 436 -19.78 8.85 -15.03
C LEU A 436 -20.97 7.93 -14.93
N SER A 437 -20.89 6.73 -15.51
CA SER A 437 -21.94 5.72 -15.46
C SER A 437 -21.45 4.48 -14.72
N ARG A 438 -22.26 3.98 -13.80
CA ARG A 438 -22.07 2.66 -13.20
C ARG A 438 -22.76 1.62 -14.07
N ILE A 439 -22.02 0.62 -14.55
CA ILE A 439 -22.56 -0.55 -15.28
C ILE A 439 -22.93 -1.65 -14.30
#